data_AF-A0A9D1IMF7-F1
#
_entry.id   AF-A0A9D1IMF7-F1
#
_cell.length_a   1.000
_cell.length_b   1.000
_cell.length_c   1.000
_cell.angle_alpha   90.00
_cell.angle_beta   90.00
_cell.angle_gamma   90.00
#
_symmetry.space_group_name_H-M   'P 1'
#
loop_
_entity.id
_entity.type
_entity.pdbx_description
1 polymer ?
#
loop_
_entity_poly.entity_id
_entity_poly.type
_entity_poly.pdbx_seq_one_letter_code
_entity_poly.pdbx_strand_id
1 'polypeptide(L)'
;KILIGGSGLIEQLNQLESTKVVMAGENIVKWGIDFSEMRSKFGKLYVLLSEVFDECGMEDNGMIIDPEYLQKYSHIPFTTESLNLKQAGVRNTDAIVLTEASCMTLRYPKAHMRIVCTA
;
A
#
# COMPACT_ATOMS: atom_id res chain seq x y z
N LYS A 1 -0.17 11.25 6.51
CA LYS A 1 -0.35 9.78 6.59
C LYS A 1 -1.21 9.32 5.42
N ILE A 2 -1.24 8.03 5.12
CA ILE A 2 -2.06 7.43 4.06
C ILE A 2 -3.08 6.49 4.71
N LEU A 3 -4.36 6.68 4.42
CA LEU A 3 -5.43 5.71 4.64
C LEU A 3 -5.59 4.87 3.38
N ILE A 4 -5.49 3.56 3.54
CA ILE A 4 -5.82 2.58 2.51
C ILE A 4 -7.02 1.79 3.05
N GLY A 5 -8.13 1.74 2.32
CA GLY A 5 -9.35 1.08 2.78
C GLY A 5 -10.15 0.42 1.67
N GLY A 6 -11.01 -0.52 2.04
CA GLY A 6 -11.97 -1.16 1.13
C GLY A 6 -13.13 -0.25 0.75
N SER A 7 -13.94 -0.69 -0.21
CA SER A 7 -15.01 0.13 -0.79
C SER A 7 -16.05 0.57 0.24
N GLY A 8 -16.49 -0.33 1.13
CA GLY A 8 -17.45 -0.04 2.20
C GLY A 8 -16.96 1.07 3.14
N LEU A 9 -15.70 1.01 3.58
CA LEU A 9 -15.11 2.06 4.42
C LEU A 9 -15.06 3.41 3.70
N ILE A 10 -14.63 3.41 2.43
CA ILE A 10 -14.52 4.65 1.64
C ILE A 10 -15.91 5.25 1.39
N GLU A 11 -16.92 4.43 1.16
CA GLU A 11 -18.31 4.87 1.00
C GLU A 11 -18.82 5.54 2.29
N GLN A 12 -18.65 4.88 3.44
CA GLN A 12 -19.03 5.44 4.74
C GLN A 12 -18.34 6.77 5.03
N LEU A 13 -17.05 6.89 4.72
CA LEU A 13 -16.30 8.14 4.86
C LEU A 13 -16.86 9.25 3.96
N ASN A 14 -17.29 8.91 2.75
CA ASN A 14 -17.87 9.88 1.83
C ASN A 14 -19.27 10.34 2.27
N GLN A 15 -20.02 9.50 2.99
CA GLN A 15 -21.33 9.83 3.55
C GLN A 15 -21.25 10.76 4.78
N LEU A 16 -20.08 10.91 5.41
CA LEU A 16 -19.93 11.78 6.58
C LEU A 16 -20.29 13.24 6.25
N GLU A 17 -21.21 13.81 7.04
CA GLU A 17 -21.56 15.22 7.01
C GLU A 17 -20.39 16.06 7.54
N SER A 18 -19.50 16.44 6.64
CA SER A 18 -18.51 17.48 6.88
C SER A 18 -18.89 18.71 6.06
N THR A 19 -18.53 19.91 6.53
CA THR A 19 -18.54 21.10 5.67
C THR A 19 -17.51 20.88 4.56
N LYS A 20 -17.92 20.14 3.52
CA LYS A 20 -17.12 19.88 2.35
C LYS A 20 -17.03 21.22 1.62
N VAL A 21 -16.01 22.01 1.95
CA VAL A 21 -15.51 23.03 1.02
C VAL A 21 -14.86 22.25 -0.11
N VAL A 22 -15.69 21.69 -0.99
CA VAL A 22 -15.25 21.05 -2.22
C VAL A 22 -14.76 22.18 -3.10
N MET A 23 -13.49 22.55 -2.97
CA MET A 23 -12.81 23.13 -4.12
C MET A 23 -12.75 22.01 -5.14
N ALA A 24 -13.54 22.17 -6.21
CA ALA A 24 -13.64 21.18 -7.26
C ALA A 24 -12.23 20.84 -7.80
N GLY A 25 -11.83 19.58 -7.67
CA GLY A 25 -10.95 18.95 -8.65
C GLY A 25 -9.44 18.95 -8.42
N GLU A 26 -8.93 18.67 -7.22
CA GLU A 26 -7.50 18.29 -7.12
C GLU A 26 -7.33 16.92 -6.45
N ASN A 27 -7.40 15.85 -7.26
CA ASN A 27 -6.65 14.64 -6.96
C ASN A 27 -5.19 15.05 -6.80
N ILE A 28 -4.58 14.67 -5.69
CA ILE A 28 -3.19 15.02 -5.42
C ILE A 28 -2.32 13.83 -5.82
N VAL A 29 -1.49 14.04 -6.84
CA VAL A 29 -0.45 13.07 -7.21
C VAL A 29 0.67 13.15 -6.19
N LYS A 30 0.94 12.05 -5.48
CA LYS A 30 2.11 11.92 -4.62
C LYS A 30 2.75 10.56 -4.84
N TRP A 31 4.07 10.52 -5.03
CA TRP A 31 4.80 9.29 -5.36
C TRP A 31 4.26 8.58 -6.63
N GLY A 32 3.68 9.33 -7.56
CA GLY A 32 3.06 8.78 -8.78
C GLY A 32 1.70 8.12 -8.56
N ILE A 33 1.10 8.26 -7.38
CA ILE A 33 -0.22 7.72 -7.04
C ILE A 33 -1.19 8.88 -6.83
N ASP A 34 -2.39 8.75 -7.40
CA ASP A 34 -3.50 9.69 -7.20
C ASP A 34 -4.20 9.42 -5.87
N PHE A 35 -4.29 10.46 -5.03
CA PHE A 35 -5.00 10.38 -3.76
C PHE A 35 -6.16 11.37 -3.70
N SER A 36 -7.24 10.92 -3.06
CA SER A 36 -8.20 11.84 -2.44
C SER A 36 -7.59 12.41 -1.15
N GLU A 37 -7.81 13.69 -0.85
CA GLU A 37 -7.25 14.33 0.36
C GLU A 37 -8.35 14.73 1.34
N MET A 38 -8.22 14.28 2.59
CA MET A 38 -8.94 14.84 3.73
C MET A 38 -8.04 15.85 4.46
N ARG A 39 -8.52 17.09 4.60
CA ARG A 39 -7.75 18.18 5.21
C ARG A 39 -8.41 18.71 6.47
N SER A 40 -7.61 18.88 7.52
CA SER A 40 -7.98 19.59 8.75
C SER A 40 -6.95 20.67 9.08
N LYS A 41 -7.22 21.48 10.14
CA LYS A 41 -6.24 22.44 10.68
C LYS A 41 -4.96 21.76 11.19
N PHE A 42 -5.03 20.48 11.56
CA PHE A 42 -3.94 19.73 12.18
C PHE A 42 -3.12 18.91 11.18
N GLY A 43 -3.57 18.79 9.92
CA GLY A 43 -2.85 18.04 8.91
C GLY A 43 -3.73 17.48 7.80
N LYS A 44 -3.11 16.64 6.98
CA LYS A 44 -3.68 16.02 5.79
C LYS A 44 -3.61 14.50 5.88
N LEU A 45 -4.69 13.85 5.47
CA LEU A 45 -4.77 12.41 5.30
C LEU A 45 -5.03 12.11 3.82
N TYR A 46 -4.11 11.40 3.19
CA TYR A 46 -4.29 10.90 1.83
C TYR A 46 -5.10 9.62 1.88
N VAL A 47 -6.08 9.48 1.02
CA VAL A 47 -7.03 8.37 1.01
C VAL A 47 -6.91 7.63 -0.31
N LEU A 48 -6.76 6.32 -0.23
CA LEU A 48 -6.64 5.39 -1.34
C LEU A 48 -7.63 4.24 -1.15
N LEU A 49 -8.45 4.01 -2.16
CA LEU A 49 -9.27 2.80 -2.26
C LEU A 49 -8.37 1.61 -2.62
N SER A 50 -8.55 0.48 -1.95
CA SER A 50 -7.84 -0.77 -2.28
C SER A 50 -8.80 -1.94 -2.31
N GLU A 51 -8.99 -2.48 -3.52
CA GLU A 51 -9.84 -3.64 -3.82
C GLU A 51 -9.40 -4.91 -3.09
N VAL A 52 -8.14 -4.98 -2.64
CA VAL A 52 -7.61 -6.11 -1.86
C VAL A 52 -8.41 -6.34 -0.59
N PHE A 53 -8.91 -5.27 0.05
CA PHE A 53 -9.78 -5.42 1.23
C PHE A 53 -11.08 -6.13 0.86
N ASP A 54 -11.69 -5.76 -0.26
CA ASP A 54 -12.94 -6.33 -0.76
C ASP A 54 -12.74 -7.79 -1.18
N GLU A 55 -11.66 -8.10 -1.91
CA GLU A 55 -11.28 -9.47 -2.29
C GLU A 55 -11.03 -10.37 -1.07
N CYS A 56 -10.60 -9.79 0.05
CA CYS A 56 -10.41 -10.49 1.31
C CYS A 56 -11.68 -10.57 2.19
N GLY A 57 -12.83 -10.06 1.71
CA GLY A 57 -14.08 -10.00 2.49
C GLY A 57 -14.02 -9.01 3.66
N MET A 58 -13.21 -7.96 3.53
CA MET A 58 -12.92 -6.94 4.54
C MET A 58 -13.21 -5.52 4.03
N GLU A 59 -14.26 -5.37 3.22
CA GLU A 59 -14.62 -4.11 2.52
C GLU A 59 -14.81 -2.90 3.44
N ASP A 60 -15.28 -3.11 4.67
CA ASP A 60 -15.45 -2.05 5.68
C ASP A 60 -14.18 -1.74 6.49
N ASN A 61 -13.06 -2.39 6.20
CA ASN A 61 -11.81 -2.24 6.94
C ASN A 61 -10.80 -1.36 6.21
N GLY A 62 -9.78 -0.93 6.95
CA GLY A 62 -8.69 -0.14 6.38
C GLY A 62 -7.46 -0.06 7.28
N MET A 63 -6.42 0.61 6.80
CA MET A 63 -5.19 0.85 7.53
C MET A 63 -4.67 2.26 7.25
N ILE A 64 -4.31 2.96 8.32
CA ILE A 64 -3.58 4.22 8.26
C ILE A 64 -2.10 3.92 8.46
N ILE A 65 -1.30 4.21 7.44
CA ILE A 65 0.14 3.98 7.40
C ILE A 65 0.86 5.32 7.38
N ASP A 66 1.96 5.39 8.12
CA ASP A 66 2.95 6.45 7.97
C ASP A 66 4.08 6.01 7.02
N PRO A 67 4.17 6.57 5.79
CA PRO A 67 5.20 6.20 4.84
C PRO A 67 6.63 6.45 5.35
N GLU A 68 6.83 7.42 6.25
CA GLU A 68 8.16 7.70 6.83
C GLU A 68 8.66 6.56 7.72
N TYR A 69 7.73 5.74 8.23
CA TYR A 69 8.02 4.60 9.09
C TYR A 69 7.73 3.26 8.41
N LEU A 70 7.69 3.25 7.08
CA LEU A 70 7.61 2.03 6.29
C LEU A 70 9.04 1.63 5.88
N GLN A 71 9.42 0.37 6.16
CA GLN A 71 10.78 -0.11 5.88
C GLN A 71 10.76 -1.48 5.22
N LYS A 72 11.53 -1.65 4.15
CA LYS A 72 11.81 -2.97 3.57
C LYS A 72 12.76 -3.73 4.48
N TYR A 73 12.37 -4.93 4.89
CA TYR A 73 13.25 -5.89 5.52
C TYR A 73 13.60 -6.98 4.51
N SER A 74 14.88 -7.11 4.17
CA SER A 74 15.36 -8.19 3.30
C SER A 74 15.98 -9.29 4.16
N HIS A 75 15.34 -10.46 4.19
CA HIS A 75 15.85 -11.66 4.83
C HIS A 75 16.95 -12.32 3.98
N ILE A 76 16.70 -12.42 2.67
CA ILE A 76 17.69 -12.79 1.66
C ILE A 76 17.88 -11.57 0.77
N PRO A 77 19.07 -10.93 0.75
CA PRO A 77 19.35 -9.82 -0.14
C PRO A 77 19.16 -10.19 -1.61
N PHE A 78 18.97 -9.19 -2.45
CA PHE A 78 18.86 -9.41 -3.89
C PHE A 78 20.19 -9.94 -4.46
N THR A 79 20.17 -11.17 -4.96
CA THR A 79 21.35 -11.84 -5.54
C THR A 79 21.06 -12.33 -6.94
N THR A 80 22.12 -12.36 -7.76
CA THR A 80 22.08 -12.83 -9.14
C THR A 80 22.93 -14.09 -9.27
N GLU A 81 22.36 -15.15 -9.81
CA GLU A 81 23.06 -16.40 -10.09
C GLU A 81 22.91 -16.78 -11.57
N SER A 82 24.02 -17.04 -12.23
CA SER A 82 24.02 -17.48 -13.63
C SER A 82 23.95 -19.00 -13.68
N LEU A 83 22.89 -19.54 -14.28
CA LEU A 83 22.73 -20.96 -14.50
C LEU A 83 23.29 -21.37 -15.86
N ASN A 84 24.22 -22.32 -15.88
CA ASN A 84 24.77 -22.85 -17.11
C ASN A 84 23.92 -24.01 -17.65
N LEU A 85 22.80 -23.67 -18.30
CA LEU A 85 21.88 -24.65 -18.87
C LEU A 85 22.46 -25.40 -20.08
N LYS A 86 23.48 -24.83 -20.73
CA LYS A 86 24.22 -25.45 -21.85
C LYS A 86 25.04 -26.64 -21.36
N GLN A 87 25.83 -26.45 -20.30
CA GLN A 87 26.59 -27.54 -19.67
C GLN A 87 25.68 -28.61 -19.07
N ALA A 88 24.54 -28.22 -18.50
CA ALA A 88 23.56 -29.16 -17.97
C ALA A 88 22.77 -29.91 -19.06
N GLY A 89 22.96 -29.60 -20.35
CA GLY A 89 22.29 -30.27 -21.46
C GLY A 89 20.78 -30.02 -21.55
N VAL A 90 20.26 -29.02 -20.85
CA VAL A 90 18.82 -28.74 -20.77
C VAL A 90 18.35 -27.89 -21.94
N ARG A 91 19.03 -26.76 -22.19
CA ARG A 91 18.67 -25.81 -23.27
C ARG A 91 19.85 -24.92 -23.64
N ASN A 92 19.98 -24.59 -24.93
CA ASN A 92 21.00 -23.67 -25.42
C ASN A 92 20.61 -22.20 -25.18
N THR A 93 20.58 -21.76 -23.92
CA THR A 93 20.22 -20.40 -23.53
C THR A 93 20.97 -20.01 -22.28
N ASP A 94 21.32 -18.73 -22.16
CA ASP A 94 21.91 -18.17 -20.94
C ASP A 94 20.77 -17.83 -19.97
N ALA A 95 20.83 -18.38 -18.76
CA ALA A 95 19.81 -18.18 -17.76
C ALA A 95 20.40 -17.47 -16.54
N ILE A 96 19.67 -16.48 -16.04
CA ILE A 96 20.02 -15.74 -14.84
C ILE A 96 18.83 -15.85 -13.89
N VAL A 97 19.11 -16.27 -12.67
CA VAL A 97 18.14 -16.33 -11.58
C VAL A 97 18.40 -15.16 -10.64
N LEU A 98 17.34 -14.38 -10.41
CA LEU A 98 17.33 -13.29 -9.46
C LEU A 98 16.52 -13.73 -8.26
N THR A 99 17.13 -13.74 -7.08
CA THR A 99 16.47 -14.20 -5.85
C THR A 99 16.50 -13.09 -4.81
N GLU A 100 15.34 -12.83 -4.20
CA GLU A 100 15.21 -12.01 -3.00
C GLU A 100 14.07 -12.57 -2.14
N ALA A 101 14.28 -12.59 -0.83
CA ALA A 101 13.22 -12.81 0.15
C ALA A 101 13.14 -11.58 1.05
N SER A 102 12.10 -10.78 0.88
CA SER A 102 11.91 -9.54 1.63
C SER A 102 10.44 -9.32 1.97
N CYS A 103 10.18 -8.50 2.98
CA CYS A 103 8.85 -8.06 3.34
C CYS A 103 8.85 -6.59 3.73
N MET A 104 7.66 -5.99 3.77
CA MET A 104 7.47 -4.66 4.31
C MET A 104 7.27 -4.74 5.83
N THR A 105 7.87 -3.82 6.56
CA THR A 105 7.79 -3.73 8.02
C THR A 105 7.38 -2.33 8.46
N LEU A 106 6.65 -2.28 9.56
CA LEU A 106 6.24 -1.03 10.20
C LEU A 106 7.25 -0.69 11.29
N ARG A 107 8.08 0.31 11.05
CA ARG A 107 8.85 0.95 12.11
C ARG A 107 7.87 1.71 13.02
N TYR A 108 8.09 1.65 14.32
CA TYR A 108 7.18 2.22 15.33
C TYR A 108 5.70 1.84 15.12
N PRO A 109 5.29 0.60 15.44
CA PRO A 109 3.94 0.10 15.13
C PRO A 109 2.79 1.00 15.61
N LYS A 110 2.99 1.73 16.72
CA LYS A 110 2.01 2.67 17.28
C LYS A 110 1.77 3.94 16.45
N ALA A 111 2.60 4.23 15.44
CA ALA A 111 2.43 5.36 14.53
C ALA A 111 1.42 5.07 13.40
N HIS A 112 0.99 3.81 13.29
CA HIS A 112 0.05 3.28 12.31
C HIS A 112 -1.23 2.84 13.02
N MET A 113 -2.31 2.68 12.26
CA MET A 113 -3.60 2.30 12.82
C MET A 113 -4.31 1.32 11.90
N ARG A 114 -4.90 0.28 12.47
CA ARG A 114 -5.84 -0.59 11.78
C ARG A 114 -7.25 -0.14 12.09
N ILE A 115 -8.07 0.00 11.07
CA ILE A 115 -9.50 0.29 11.15
C ILE A 115 -10.21 -1.04 10.92
N VAL A 116 -10.96 -1.48 11.93
CA VAL A 116 -11.78 -2.69 11.86
C VAL A 116 -13.21 -2.28 12.13
N CYS A 117 -14.08 -2.46 11.15
CA CYS A 117 -15.52 -2.32 11.34
C CYS A 117 -16.01 -3.64 11.97
N THR A 118 -16.35 -3.59 13.25
CA THR A 118 -17.05 -4.67 13.93
C THR A 118 -18.54 -4.41 13.87
N ALA A 119 -19.29 -5.35 13.30
CA ALA A 119 -20.74 -5.40 13.38
C ALA A 119 -21.24 -5.53 14.83
#